data_AF-A0A949XNS0-F1
#
_entry.id   AF-A0A949XNS0-F1
#
_cell.length_a   1.000
_cell.length_b   1.000
_cell.length_c   1.000
_cell.angle_alpha   90.00
_cell.angle_beta   90.00
_cell.angle_gamma   90.00
#
_symmetry.space_group_name_H-M   'P 1'
#
loop_
_entity.id
_entity.type
_entity.pdbx_description
1 polymer ?
#
loop_
_entity_poly.entity_id
_entity_poly.type
_entity_poly.pdbx_seq_one_letter_code
_entity_poly.pdbx_strand_id
1 'polypeptide(L)'
;MQGSLGEKIGEGAFADIHAWAPGQVVKLFKAGVPELASRWEARMTCAVFAAGGPAPEVLDEVVLGGRFGIVLPRLDGPTLLQLTRSGAVTFDQAG
;
A
#
# COMPACT_ATOMS: atom_id res chain seq x y z
N MET A 1 15.87 7.08 0.14
CA MET A 1 15.66 8.24 1.05
C MET A 1 15.09 7.67 2.34
N GLN A 2 15.66 7.98 3.51
CA GLN A 2 15.05 7.56 4.78
C GLN A 2 13.88 8.50 5.10
N GLY A 3 12.65 7.97 5.05
CA GLY A 3 11.45 8.68 5.50
C GLY A 3 11.23 8.51 7.00
N SER A 4 10.16 9.10 7.52
CA SER A 4 9.75 8.99 8.92
C SER A 4 8.26 8.64 9.01
N LEU A 5 7.87 7.87 10.02
CA LEU A 5 6.48 7.45 10.19
C LEU A 5 5.59 8.66 10.51
N GLY A 6 4.76 9.05 9.55
CA GLY A 6 3.83 10.16 9.67
C GLY A 6 2.41 9.75 10.07
N GLU A 7 1.45 10.62 9.76
CA GLU A 7 0.03 10.42 10.02
C GLU A 7 -0.48 9.10 9.42
N LYS A 8 -1.37 8.42 10.16
CA LYS A 8 -2.11 7.27 9.65
C LYS A 8 -3.24 7.74 8.74
N ILE A 9 -3.16 7.43 7.46
CA ILE A 9 -4.11 7.88 6.43
C ILE A 9 -5.05 6.77 5.97
N GLY A 10 -4.79 5.52 6.38
CA GLY A 10 -5.60 4.37 6.03
C GLY A 10 -5.40 3.24 7.02
N GLU A 11 -6.43 2.40 7.14
CA GLU A 11 -6.42 1.23 8.01
C GLU A 11 -7.09 0.05 7.28
N GLY A 12 -6.47 -1.12 7.39
CA GLY A 12 -7.04 -2.40 6.98
C GLY A 12 -6.94 -3.44 8.08
N ALA A 13 -7.43 -4.64 7.79
CA ALA A 13 -7.39 -5.75 8.73
C ALA A 13 -5.95 -6.17 9.10
N PHE A 14 -5.02 -6.11 8.14
CA PHE A 14 -3.65 -6.62 8.29
C PHE A 14 -2.58 -5.55 8.38
N ALA A 15 -2.85 -4.33 7.93
CA ALA A 15 -1.86 -3.26 7.91
C ALA A 15 -2.52 -1.89 8.04
N ASP A 16 -1.74 -0.95 8.55
CA ASP A 16 -2.05 0.48 8.53
C ASP A 16 -1.22 1.15 7.43
N ILE A 17 -1.78 2.20 6.82
CA ILE A 17 -1.07 3.03 5.82
C ILE A 17 -0.73 4.36 6.47
N HIS A 18 0.56 4.71 6.46
CA HIS A 18 1.07 5.96 7.00
C HIS A 18 1.78 6.78 5.94
N ALA A 19 1.76 8.11 6.07
CA ALA A 19 2.67 8.97 5.32
C ALA A 19 4.13 8.64 5.67
N TRP A 20 5.05 8.75 4.71
CA TRP A 20 6.47 8.38 4.90
C TRP A 20 7.46 9.48 4.47
N ALA A 21 7.39 9.86 3.21
CA ALA A 21 8.16 10.95 2.60
C ALA A 21 7.26 11.62 1.52
N PRO A 22 7.65 12.76 0.94
CA PRO A 22 6.88 13.38 -0.14
C PRO A 22 6.60 12.36 -1.27
N GLY A 23 5.31 12.17 -1.59
CA GLY A 23 4.87 11.21 -2.60
C GLY A 23 4.98 9.73 -2.21
N GLN A 24 5.21 9.41 -0.93
CA GLN A 24 5.38 8.04 -0.45
C GLN A 24 4.51 7.73 0.77
N VAL A 25 4.15 6.47 0.88
CA VAL A 25 3.48 5.90 2.05
C VAL A 25 4.24 4.66 2.51
N VAL A 26 4.11 4.32 3.79
CA VAL A 26 4.50 3.01 4.30
C VAL A 26 3.25 2.22 4.64
N LYS A 27 3.13 1.03 4.06
CA LYS A 27 2.18 0.00 4.51
C LYS A 27 2.85 -0.78 5.62
N LEU A 28 2.41 -0.56 6.86
CA LEU A 28 3.00 -1.15 8.05
C LEU A 28 2.10 -2.27 8.58
N PHE A 29 2.59 -3.50 8.54
CA PHE A 29 1.80 -4.67 8.93
C PHE A 29 1.60 -4.70 10.46
N LYS A 30 0.42 -5.13 10.90
CA LYS A 30 0.07 -5.21 12.33
C LYS A 30 0.85 -6.35 13.00
N ALA A 31 1.15 -6.23 14.30
CA ALA A 31 2.05 -7.15 15.01
C ALA A 31 1.61 -8.63 15.00
N GLY A 32 0.31 -8.91 14.86
CA GLY A 32 -0.22 -10.27 14.77
C GLY A 32 -0.17 -10.89 13.37
N VAL A 33 0.28 -10.15 12.35
CA VAL A 33 0.38 -10.66 10.98
C VAL A 33 1.70 -11.40 10.81
N PRO A 34 1.69 -12.66 10.34
CA PRO A 34 2.91 -13.41 10.11
C PRO A 34 3.85 -12.68 9.15
N GLU A 35 5.11 -12.49 9.54
CA GLU A 35 6.12 -11.80 8.73
C GLU A 35 6.29 -12.46 7.36
N LEU A 36 6.20 -13.79 7.28
CA LEU A 36 6.26 -14.53 6.03
C LEU A 36 5.17 -14.09 5.04
N ALA A 37 3.94 -13.84 5.52
CA ALA A 37 2.84 -13.38 4.69
C ALA A 37 3.09 -11.95 4.20
N SER A 38 3.58 -11.07 5.08
CA SER A 38 3.89 -9.69 4.76
C SER A 38 5.01 -9.56 3.72
N ARG A 39 6.08 -10.37 3.85
CA ARG A 39 7.17 -10.45 2.88
C ARG A 39 6.74 -11.08 1.56
N TRP A 40 5.84 -12.05 1.61
CA TRP A 40 5.25 -12.62 0.40
C TRP A 40 4.49 -11.56 -0.40
N GLU A 41 3.74 -10.70 0.26
CA GLU A 41 3.05 -9.58 -0.39
C GLU A 41 4.03 -8.63 -1.09
N ALA A 42 5.13 -8.25 -0.42
CA ALA A 42 6.18 -7.41 -1.00
C ALA A 42 6.76 -8.06 -2.27
N ARG A 43 7.15 -9.33 -2.17
CA ARG A 43 7.72 -10.11 -3.27
C ARG A 43 6.78 -10.20 -4.47
N MET A 44 5.50 -10.48 -4.25
CA MET A 44 4.52 -10.58 -5.33
C MET A 44 4.23 -9.23 -5.97
N THR A 45 4.17 -8.16 -5.18
CA THR A 45 4.00 -6.79 -5.69
C THR A 45 5.17 -6.42 -6.62
N CYS A 46 6.41 -6.67 -6.20
CA CYS A 46 7.59 -6.49 -7.04
C CYS A 46 7.52 -7.31 -8.34
N ALA A 47 7.13 -8.58 -8.24
CA ALA A 47 7.06 -9.48 -9.41
C ALA A 47 6.02 -9.00 -10.44
N VAL A 48 4.84 -8.56 -9.99
CA VAL A 48 3.78 -8.04 -10.88
C VAL A 48 4.22 -6.72 -11.52
N PHE A 49 4.84 -5.81 -10.76
CA PHE A 49 5.38 -4.56 -11.30
C PHE A 49 6.47 -4.82 -12.37
N ALA A 50 7.42 -5.71 -12.06
CA ALA A 50 8.49 -6.07 -13.00
C ALA A 50 7.97 -6.73 -14.29
N ALA A 51 6.81 -7.38 -14.23
CA ALA A 51 6.14 -7.94 -15.41
C ALA A 51 5.32 -6.91 -16.20
N GLY A 52 5.29 -5.63 -15.79
CA GLY A 52 4.49 -4.57 -16.42
C GLY A 52 3.01 -4.61 -16.04
N GLY A 53 2.63 -5.37 -15.00
CA GLY A 53 1.26 -5.43 -14.50
C GLY A 53 0.87 -4.20 -13.65
N PRO A 54 -0.42 -4.04 -13.30
CA PRO A 54 -0.93 -2.90 -12.57
C PRO A 54 -0.69 -3.02 -11.05
N ALA A 55 0.58 -3.18 -10.65
CA ALA A 55 1.02 -3.11 -9.25
C ALA A 55 1.86 -1.85 -9.04
N PRO A 56 1.86 -1.25 -7.84
CA PRO A 56 2.80 -0.17 -7.52
C PRO A 56 4.23 -0.69 -7.43
N GLU A 57 5.21 0.18 -7.67
CA GLU A 57 6.61 -0.10 -7.36
C GLU A 57 6.81 -0.22 -5.84
N VAL A 58 7.56 -1.21 -5.38
CA VAL A 58 8.02 -1.28 -3.99
C VAL A 58 9.34 -0.53 -3.89
N LEU A 59 9.32 0.63 -3.25
CA LEU A 59 10.45 1.56 -3.20
C LEU A 59 11.49 1.16 -2.13
N ASP A 60 11.02 0.53 -1.04
CA ASP A 60 11.86 0.07 0.06
C ASP A 60 11.11 -0.94 0.96
N GLU A 61 11.86 -1.69 1.76
CA GLU A 61 11.36 -2.51 2.87
C GLU A 61 11.89 -1.96 4.20
N VAL A 62 11.02 -1.81 5.21
CA VAL A 62 11.39 -1.24 6.51
C VAL A 62 10.94 -2.10 7.67
N VAL A 63 11.64 -1.96 8.80
CA VAL A 63 11.21 -2.54 10.09
C VAL A 63 11.08 -1.42 11.11
N LEU A 64 9.86 -1.18 11.60
CA LEU A 64 9.53 -0.09 12.52
C LEU A 64 8.90 -0.67 13.79
N GLY A 65 9.58 -0.51 14.93
CA GLY A 65 9.11 -1.05 16.21
C GLY A 65 8.87 -2.57 16.16
N GLY A 66 9.73 -3.31 15.46
CA GLY A 66 9.62 -4.76 15.27
C GLY A 66 8.56 -5.21 14.27
N ARG A 67 7.90 -4.28 13.56
CA ARG A 67 6.90 -4.59 12.52
C ARG A 67 7.47 -4.36 11.14
N PHE A 68 7.28 -5.32 10.25
CA PHE A 68 7.64 -5.20 8.84
C PHE A 68 6.71 -4.23 8.12
N GLY A 69 7.24 -3.47 7.16
CA GLY A 69 6.48 -2.61 6.27
C GLY A 69 7.14 -2.47 4.91
N ILE A 70 6.34 -2.04 3.93
CA ILE A 70 6.80 -1.74 2.56
C ILE A 70 6.51 -0.29 2.23
N VAL A 71 7.47 0.38 1.61
CA VAL A 71 7.32 1.76 1.13
C VAL A 71 6.83 1.73 -0.31
N LEU A 72 5.76 2.47 -0.58
CA LEU A 72 5.07 2.51 -1.86
C LEU A 72 4.86 3.97 -2.31
N PRO A 73 4.71 4.25 -3.61
CA PRO A 73 4.20 5.52 -4.08
C PRO A 73 2.84 5.84 -3.47
N ARG A 74 2.65 7.09 -3.08
CA ARG A 74 1.32 7.59 -2.70
C ARG A 74 0.47 7.72 -3.97
N LEU A 75 -0.69 7.09 -3.97
CA LEU A 75 -1.69 7.25 -5.01
C LEU A 75 -2.75 8.23 -4.51
N ASP A 76 -2.83 9.39 -5.15
CA ASP A 76 -3.86 10.39 -4.88
C ASP A 76 -5.05 10.20 -5.83
N GLY A 77 -6.24 10.55 -5.35
CA GLY A 77 -7.49 10.43 -6.09
C GLY A 77 -8.57 9.65 -5.34
N PRO A 78 -9.78 9.58 -5.91
CA PRO A 78 -10.86 8.83 -5.30
C PRO A 78 -10.59 7.32 -5.38
N THR A 79 -10.96 6.60 -4.33
CA THR A 79 -11.01 5.15 -4.35
C THR A 79 -12.11 4.66 -5.31
N LEU A 80 -11.95 3.45 -5.86
CA LEU A 80 -13.01 2.80 -6.64
C LEU A 80 -14.34 2.71 -5.87
N LEU A 81 -14.27 2.52 -4.55
CA LEU A 81 -15.47 2.49 -3.70
C LEU A 81 -16.18 3.85 -3.66
N GLN A 82 -15.45 4.96 -3.60
CA GLN A 82 -16.06 6.31 -3.66
C GLN A 82 -16.69 6.57 -5.02
N LEU A 83 -16.03 6.15 -6.10
CA LEU A 83 -16.54 6.33 -7.47
C LEU A 83 -17.83 5.52 -7.70
N THR A 84 -17.85 4.25 -7.30
CA THR A 84 -19.05 3.41 -7.45
C THR A 84 -20.20 3.87 -6.56
N ARG A 85 -19.94 4.30 -5.32
CA ARG A 85 -21.00 4.81 -4.41
C ARG A 85 -21.57 6.16 -4.82
N SER A 86 -20.81 6.99 -5.52
CA SER A 86 -21.29 8.28 -6.03
C SER A 86 -22.00 8.17 -7.37
N GLY A 87 -21.93 7.01 -8.04
CA GLY A 87 -22.41 6.83 -9.41
C GLY A 87 -21.50 7.47 -10.46
N ALA A 88 -20.30 7.91 -10.08
CA ALA A 88 -19.31 8.48 -10.99
C ALA A 88 -18.67 7.42 -11.90
N VAL A 89 -18.74 6.14 -11.51
CA VAL A 89 -18.40 4.98 -12.36
C VAL A 89 -19.51 3.95 -12.22
N THR A 90 -20.03 3.49 -13.36
CA THR A 90 -21.02 2.42 -13.45
C THR A 90 -20.34 1.07 -13.66
N PHE A 91 -21.04 -0.04 -13.39
CA PHE A 91 -20.46 -1.40 -13.49
C PHE A 91 -20.03 -1.78 -14.91
N ASP A 92 -20.68 -1.25 -15.94
CA ASP A 92 -20.31 -1.41 -17.35
C ASP A 92 -19.05 -0.61 -17.74
N GLN A 93 -18.68 0.39 -16.94
CA GLN A 93 -17.45 1.18 -17.10
C GLN A 93 -16.29 0.63 -16.27
N ALA A 94 -16.57 -0.18 -15.26
CA ALA A 94 -15.57 -0.94 -14.52
C ALA A 94 -15.17 -2.15 -15.38
N GLY A 95 -13.89 -2.19 -15.79
CA GLY A 95 -13.35 -3.22 -16.69
C GLY A 95 -13.48 -4.65 -16.21
#